data_AF-A0A7S4KW46-F1
#
_entry.id   AF-A0A7S4KW46-F1
#
_cell.length_a   1.000
_cell.length_b   1.000
_cell.length_c   1.000
_cell.angle_alpha   90.00
_cell.angle_beta   90.00
_cell.angle_gamma   90.00
#
_symmetry.space_group_name_H-M   'P 1'
#
loop_
_entity.id
_entity.type
_entity.pdbx_description
1 polymer ?
#
loop_
_entity_poly.entity_id
_entity_poly.type
_entity_poly.pdbx_seq_one_letter_code
_entity_poly.pdbx_strand_id
1 'polypeptide(L)'
;ELVRCLQERGEVVGASCQHLEDLRVREQADVTIAMRHQGDEVVRQEADLISLNDSLSSVASVLYRGRRFHQNLHAYLEYRTNFNIVAPFACFLAALGGVEIFLPEQMLWMKVVV
;
A
#
# COMPACT_ATOMS: atom_id res chain seq x y z
N GLU A 1 11.90 -22.45 7.73
CA GLU A 1 11.95 -22.26 9.20
C GLU A 1 12.33 -20.85 9.61
N LEU A 2 13.44 -20.27 9.12
CA LEU A 2 13.84 -18.90 9.49
C LEU A 2 12.74 -17.85 9.21
N VAL A 3 12.12 -17.90 8.02
CA VAL A 3 11.02 -17.00 7.64
C VAL A 3 9.86 -17.10 8.62
N ARG A 4 9.44 -18.32 8.96
CA ARG A 4 8.38 -18.56 9.94
C ARG A 4 8.72 -18.01 11.32
N CYS A 5 9.96 -18.19 11.79
CA CYS A 5 10.39 -17.63 13.07
C CYS A 5 10.37 -16.10 13.10
N LEU A 6 10.64 -15.43 11.97
CA LEU A 6 10.56 -13.97 11.85
C LEU A 6 9.11 -13.49 11.82
N GLN A 7 8.24 -14.20 11.10
CA GLN A 7 6.81 -13.89 11.05
C GLN A 7 6.11 -14.13 12.40
N GLU A 8 6.49 -15.18 13.14
CA GLU A 8 6.01 -15.43 14.50
C GLU A 8 6.38 -14.29 15.47
N ARG A 9 7.39 -13.47 15.14
CA ARG A 9 7.77 -12.26 15.87
C ARG A 9 7.04 -11.00 15.39
N GLY A 10 6.15 -11.11 14.41
CA GLY A 10 5.40 -10.00 13.83
C GLY A 10 6.19 -9.17 12.81
N GLU A 11 7.32 -9.66 12.34
CA GLU A 11 8.11 -8.98 11.29
C GLU A 11 7.53 -9.27 9.90
N VAL A 12 7.58 -8.27 9.02
CA VAL A 12 7.24 -8.43 7.60
C VAL A 12 8.49 -8.87 6.84
N VAL A 13 8.44 -10.05 6.21
CA VAL A 13 9.60 -10.70 5.62
C VAL A 13 9.53 -10.67 4.10
N GLY A 14 10.47 -9.93 3.49
CA GLY A 14 10.75 -10.02 2.07
C GLY A 14 11.86 -11.03 1.77
N ALA A 15 11.67 -11.91 0.79
CA ALA A 15 12.67 -12.88 0.35
C ALA A 15 13.10 -12.58 -1.09
N SER A 16 14.41 -12.60 -1.36
CA SER A 16 14.91 -12.57 -2.74
C SER A 16 15.18 -14.00 -3.20
N CYS A 17 14.61 -14.37 -4.34
CA CYS A 17 14.74 -15.72 -4.91
C CYS A 17 15.46 -15.62 -6.26
N GLN A 18 16.40 -16.53 -6.50
CA GLN A 18 17.13 -16.60 -7.77
C GLN A 18 16.95 -17.95 -8.45
N HIS A 19 16.89 -19.03 -7.68
CA HIS A 19 16.81 -20.39 -8.20
C HIS A 19 15.42 -20.99 -7.96
N LEU A 20 15.04 -21.97 -8.79
CA LEU A 20 13.80 -22.73 -8.61
C LEU A 20 13.66 -23.33 -7.20
N GLU A 21 14.77 -23.75 -6.60
CA GLU A 21 14.81 -24.32 -5.24
C GLU A 21 14.37 -23.31 -4.17
N ASP A 22 14.59 -22.01 -4.41
CA ASP A 22 14.24 -20.93 -3.49
C ASP A 22 12.73 -20.64 -3.49
N LEU A 23 11.97 -21.09 -4.50
CA LEU A 23 10.53 -20.85 -4.60
C LEU A 23 9.74 -21.46 -3.46
N ARG A 24 10.29 -22.45 -2.75
CA ARG A 24 9.69 -23.00 -1.53
C ARG A 24 9.47 -21.93 -0.46
N VAL A 25 10.25 -20.85 -0.48
CA VAL A 25 10.12 -19.73 0.44
C VAL A 25 8.92 -18.85 0.10
N ARG A 26 8.37 -18.91 -1.12
CA ARG A 26 7.22 -18.11 -1.55
C ARG A 26 5.98 -18.32 -0.69
N GLU A 27 5.69 -19.56 -0.31
CA GLU A 27 4.51 -19.85 0.54
C GLU A 27 4.64 -19.26 1.94
N GLN A 28 5.86 -18.91 2.36
CA GLN A 28 6.14 -18.38 3.69
C GLN A 28 6.45 -16.89 3.66
N ALA A 29 7.10 -16.34 2.65
CA ALA A 29 7.46 -14.93 2.61
C ALA A 29 6.24 -14.05 2.31
N ASP A 30 6.21 -12.85 2.90
CA ASP A 30 5.14 -11.89 2.65
C ASP A 30 5.27 -11.24 1.26
N VAL A 31 6.51 -11.10 0.78
CA VAL A 31 6.82 -10.57 -0.55
C VAL A 31 8.05 -11.27 -1.11
N THR A 32 7.95 -11.76 -2.34
CA THR A 32 9.08 -12.36 -3.07
C THR A 32 9.63 -11.46 -4.16
N ILE A 33 10.97 -11.42 -4.28
CA ILE A 33 11.67 -10.55 -5.23
C ILE A 33 12.62 -11.37 -6.11
N ALA A 34 12.31 -11.45 -7.40
CA ALA A 34 13.18 -12.04 -8.41
C ALA A 34 14.10 -11.00 -9.06
N MET A 35 15.28 -11.44 -9.50
CA MET A 35 16.17 -10.64 -10.34
C MET A 35 15.86 -10.92 -11.81
N ARG A 36 15.85 -9.88 -12.64
CA ARG A 36 15.53 -9.93 -14.07
C ARG A 36 16.48 -10.82 -14.87
N HIS A 37 17.80 -10.68 -14.70
CA HIS A 37 18.77 -11.47 -15.47
C HIS A 37 19.45 -12.57 -14.68
N GLN A 38 19.58 -12.42 -13.36
CA GLN A 38 20.32 -13.37 -12.52
C GLN A 38 19.50 -14.55 -12.00
N GLY A 39 18.18 -14.59 -12.24
CA GLY A 39 17.29 -15.65 -11.76
C GLY A 39 16.67 -16.50 -12.86
N ASP A 40 16.31 -17.73 -12.50
CA ASP A 40 15.58 -18.68 -13.33
C ASP A 40 14.28 -18.05 -13.86
N GLU A 41 13.90 -18.38 -15.08
CA GLU A 41 12.70 -17.81 -15.71
C GLU A 41 11.42 -18.21 -14.97
N VAL A 42 11.38 -19.44 -14.44
CA VAL A 42 10.27 -19.92 -13.61
C VAL A 42 10.13 -19.07 -12.34
N VAL A 43 11.25 -18.67 -11.74
CA VAL A 43 11.23 -17.83 -10.53
C VAL A 43 10.66 -16.44 -10.82
N ARG A 44 10.95 -15.88 -11.99
CA ARG A 44 10.42 -14.57 -12.42
C ARG A 44 8.91 -14.59 -12.64
N GLN A 45 8.35 -15.70 -13.12
CA GLN A 45 6.90 -15.84 -13.31
C GLN A 45 6.17 -16.00 -11.97
N GLU A 46 6.85 -16.59 -10.99
CA GLU A 46 6.27 -16.86 -9.67
C GLU A 46 6.60 -15.78 -8.62
N ALA A 47 7.36 -14.73 -8.94
CA ALA A 47 7.69 -13.70 -7.96
C ALA A 47 6.67 -12.55 -7.94
N ASP A 48 6.41 -11.98 -6.76
CA ASP A 48 5.52 -10.82 -6.61
C ASP A 48 6.13 -9.54 -7.20
N LEU A 49 7.47 -9.43 -7.13
CA LEU A 49 8.23 -8.30 -7.64
C LEU A 49 9.43 -8.77 -8.47
N ILE A 50 9.71 -8.05 -9.56
CA ILE A 50 10.90 -8.28 -10.39
C ILE A 50 11.78 -7.04 -10.34
N SER A 51 13.01 -7.20 -9.87
CA SER A 51 14.04 -6.17 -9.87
C SER A 51 14.62 -6.03 -11.28
N LEU A 52 14.30 -4.91 -11.94
CA LEU A 52 14.73 -4.68 -13.33
C LEU A 52 16.24 -4.40 -13.48
N ASN A 53 16.90 -3.94 -12.41
CA ASN A 53 18.31 -3.56 -12.41
C ASN A 53 19.21 -4.61 -11.71
N ASP A 54 18.66 -5.77 -11.36
CA ASP A 54 19.36 -6.85 -10.65
C ASP A 54 20.13 -6.42 -9.39
N SER A 55 19.64 -5.37 -8.71
CA SER A 55 20.32 -4.79 -7.56
C SER A 55 19.39 -4.64 -6.36
N LEU A 56 19.84 -5.12 -5.21
CA LEU A 56 19.18 -4.92 -3.92
C LEU A 56 19.14 -3.44 -3.51
N SER A 57 20.05 -2.61 -4.03
CA SER A 57 20.00 -1.16 -3.78
C SER A 57 18.74 -0.52 -4.40
N SER A 58 18.33 -1.01 -5.58
CA SER A 58 17.08 -0.60 -6.23
C SER A 58 15.87 -0.97 -5.36
N VAL A 59 15.87 -2.17 -4.78
CA VAL A 59 14.83 -2.62 -3.85
C VAL A 59 14.76 -1.71 -2.62
N ALA A 60 15.89 -1.35 -2.02
CA ALA A 60 15.92 -0.42 -0.89
C ALA A 60 15.30 0.95 -1.24
N SER A 61 15.55 1.46 -2.45
CA SER A 61 14.94 2.71 -2.93
C SER A 61 13.41 2.59 -3.12
N VAL A 62 12.94 1.43 -3.58
CA VAL A 62 11.50 1.13 -3.72
C VAL A 62 10.85 1.02 -2.35
N LEU A 63 11.47 0.34 -1.39
CA LEU A 63 10.97 0.27 -0.01
C LEU A 63 10.86 1.65 0.64
N TYR A 64 11.83 2.53 0.42
CA TYR A 64 11.75 3.92 0.89
C TYR A 64 10.55 4.66 0.28
N ARG A 65 10.33 4.53 -1.04
CA ARG A 65 9.17 5.10 -1.72
C ARG A 65 7.85 4.50 -1.23
N GLY A 66 7.82 3.19 -1.01
CA GLY A 66 6.66 2.46 -0.47
C GLY A 66 6.27 2.95 0.91
N ARG A 67 7.24 3.14 1.83
CA ARG A 67 6.98 3.72 3.16
C ARG A 67 6.43 5.14 3.06
N ARG A 68 6.97 5.97 2.17
CA ARG A 68 6.46 7.33 1.94
C ARG A 68 5.05 7.32 1.35
N PHE A 69 4.77 6.42 0.41
CA PHE A 69 3.44 6.23 -0.13
C PHE A 69 2.44 5.79 0.93
N HIS A 70 2.82 4.86 1.81
CA HIS A 70 1.97 4.41 2.91
C HIS A 70 1.64 5.55 3.88
N GLN A 71 2.62 6.37 4.25
CA GLN A 71 2.39 7.56 5.08
C GLN A 71 1.44 8.57 4.40
N ASN A 72 1.65 8.82 3.10
CA ASN A 72 0.77 9.71 2.33
C ASN A 72 -0.65 9.15 2.21
N LEU A 73 -0.80 7.83 2.09
CA LEU A 73 -2.09 7.16 2.02
C LEU A 73 -2.85 7.31 3.34
N HIS A 74 -2.17 7.14 4.47
CA HIS A 74 -2.77 7.40 5.78
C HIS A 74 -3.27 8.84 5.91
N ALA A 75 -2.43 9.83 5.57
CA ALA A 75 -2.82 11.24 5.60
C ALA A 75 -4.01 11.53 4.64
N TYR A 76 -4.02 10.92 3.46
CA TYR A 76 -5.12 11.04 2.51
C TYR A 76 -6.43 10.44 3.06
N LEU A 77 -6.36 9.26 3.66
CA LEU A 77 -7.53 8.60 4.25
C LEU A 77 -8.05 9.37 5.47
N GLU A 78 -7.18 9.90 6.31
CA GLU A 78 -7.55 10.77 7.43
C GLU A 78 -8.28 12.02 6.95
N TYR A 79 -7.72 12.72 5.95
CA TYR A 79 -8.37 13.87 5.33
C TYR A 79 -9.75 13.52 4.78
N ARG A 80 -9.85 12.44 4.00
CA ARG A 80 -11.11 12.03 3.35
C ARG A 80 -12.16 11.57 4.36
N THR A 81 -11.75 10.89 5.43
CA THR A 81 -12.63 10.44 6.50
C THR A 81 -13.13 11.63 7.30
N ASN A 82 -12.23 12.54 7.69
CA ASN A 82 -12.58 13.74 8.42
C ASN A 82 -13.56 14.62 7.64
N PHE A 83 -13.32 14.82 6.35
CA PHE A 83 -14.23 15.55 5.47
C PHE A 83 -15.63 14.93 5.39
N ASN A 84 -15.71 13.60 5.27
CA ASN A 84 -16.99 12.89 5.23
C ASN A 84 -17.78 12.97 6.55
N ILE A 85 -17.12 13.25 7.67
CA ILE A 85 -17.79 13.43 8.98
C ILE A 85 -18.17 14.90 9.19
N VAL A 86 -17.22 15.82 8.99
CA VAL A 86 -17.38 17.25 9.29
C VAL A 86 -18.42 17.91 8.37
N ALA A 87 -18.41 17.62 7.06
CA ALA A 87 -19.31 18.29 6.14
C ALA A 87 -20.80 17.97 6.41
N PRO A 88 -21.23 16.69 6.54
CA PRO A 88 -22.61 16.40 6.92
C PRO A 88 -22.98 16.90 8.31
N PHE A 89 -22.05 16.85 9.28
CA PHE A 89 -22.29 17.35 10.63
C PHE A 89 -22.52 18.88 10.65
N ALA A 90 -21.75 19.63 9.88
CA ALA A 90 -21.95 21.07 9.71
C ALA A 90 -23.31 21.39 9.05
N CYS A 91 -23.68 20.66 7.99
CA CYS A 91 -25.00 20.78 7.36
C CYS A 91 -26.13 20.48 8.36
N PHE A 92 -25.97 19.46 9.20
CA PHE A 92 -26.95 19.10 10.22
C PHE A 92 -27.14 20.22 11.25
N LEU A 93 -26.05 20.80 11.77
CA LEU A 93 -26.13 21.92 12.71
C LEU A 93 -26.75 23.18 12.08
N ALA A 94 -26.47 23.45 10.81
CA ALA A 94 -27.04 24.58 10.11
C ALA A 94 -28.55 24.42 9.87
N ALA A 95 -28.99 23.21 9.53
CA ALA A 95 -30.40 22.88 9.38
C ALA A 95 -31.18 23.11 10.69
N LEU A 96 -30.58 22.81 11.85
CA LEU A 96 -31.19 23.15 13.15
C LEU A 96 -31.37 24.65 13.36
N GLY A 97 -30.48 25.47 12.79
CA GLY A 97 -30.58 26.94 12.79
C GLY A 97 -31.47 27.52 11.68
N GLY A 98 -32.08 26.67 10.85
CA GLY A 98 -32.91 27.10 9.71
C GLY A 98 -32.10 27.67 8.53
N VAL A 99 -30.79 27.41 8.46
CA VAL A 99 -29.89 27.88 7.41
C VAL A 99 -29.39 26.70 6.58
N GLU A 100 -29.47 26.81 5.26
CA GLU A 100 -28.84 25.84 4.35
C GLU A 100 -27.45 26.33 3.93
N ILE A 101 -26.42 25.53 4.21
CA ILE A 101 -25.02 25.87 3.84
C ILE A 101 -24.66 25.36 2.45
N PHE A 102 -25.06 24.12 2.11
CA PHE A 102 -24.69 23.48 0.85
C PHE A 102 -25.91 22.83 0.18
N LEU A 103 -26.05 23.03 -1.13
CA LEU A 103 -26.99 22.24 -1.93
C LEU A 103 -26.47 20.80 -2.13
N PRO A 104 -27.35 19.81 -2.31
CA PRO A 104 -26.95 18.43 -2.58
C PRO A 104 -25.99 18.29 -3.77
N GLU A 105 -26.16 19.10 -4.82
CA GLU A 105 -25.30 19.14 -5.99
C GLU A 105 -23.88 19.62 -5.64
N GLN A 106 -23.77 20.68 -4.83
CA GLN A 106 -22.48 21.20 -4.38
C GLN A 106 -21.72 20.18 -3.53
N MET A 107 -22.45 19.47 -2.66
CA MET A 107 -21.88 18.43 -1.81
C MET A 107 -21.39 17.21 -2.61
N LEU A 108 -22.06 16.88 -3.73
CA LEU A 108 -21.60 15.84 -4.66
C LEU A 108 -20.30 16.25 -5.35
N TRP A 109 -20.24 17.47 -5.91
CA TRP A 109 -19.03 17.99 -6.55
C TRP A 109 -17.82 17.98 -5.61
N MET A 110 -18.04 18.37 -4.35
CA MET A 110 -17.02 18.38 -3.30
C MET A 110 -16.50 16.99 -2.90
N LYS A 111 -17.22 15.90 -3.20
CA LYS A 111 -16.76 14.52 -2.89
C LYS A 111 -16.10 13.80 -4.07
N VAL A 112 -16.37 14.27 -5.29
CA VAL A 112 -15.91 13.64 -6.53
C VAL A 112 -14.65 14.30 -7.05
N VAL A 113 -14.60 15.64 -7.04
CA VAL A 113 -13.48 16.41 -7.58
C VAL A 113 -12.39 16.65 -6.55
N VAL A 114 -12.80 16.80 -5.28
CA VAL A 114 -11.92 17.05 -4.13
C VAL A 114 -11.78 15.76 -3.31
#